data_AF-A0A517N1P3-F1
#
_entry.id   AF-A0A517N1P3-F1
#
_cell.length_a   1.000
_cell.length_b   1.000
_cell.length_c   1.000
_cell.angle_alpha   90.00
_cell.angle_beta   90.00
_cell.angle_gamma   90.00
#
_symmetry.space_group_name_H-M   'P 1'
#
loop_
_entity.id
_entity.type
_entity.pdbx_description
1 polymer ?
#
loop_
_entity_poly.entity_id
_entity_poly.type
_entity_poly.pdbx_seq_one_letter_code
_entity_poly.pdbx_strand_id
1 'polypeptide(L)'
;MARQFTKFQQKAIKNFYDNKEAIGIQRLGELVTDLYLAEGKARATKWKQAAGALEKLGVKAPEIDKIVKNDDPTALAKKLEQLMAEQE
;
A
#
# COMPACT_ATOMS: atom_id res chain seq x y z
N MET A 1 1.48 17.26 -26.85
CA MET A 1 2.18 16.14 -27.50
C MET A 1 1.94 14.87 -26.70
N ALA A 2 1.34 13.83 -27.29
CA ALA A 2 1.17 12.55 -26.62
C ALA A 2 2.55 11.91 -26.37
N ARG A 3 2.83 11.46 -25.13
CA ARG A 3 4.06 10.72 -24.82
C ARG A 3 4.04 9.41 -25.61
N GLN A 4 4.91 9.29 -26.62
CA GLN A 4 5.09 8.03 -27.35
C GLN A 4 6.01 7.11 -26.54
N PHE A 5 5.44 6.03 -26.02
CA PHE A 5 6.19 4.98 -25.33
C PHE A 5 6.65 3.92 -26.32
N THR A 6 7.88 3.43 -26.17
CA THR A 6 8.38 2.28 -26.95
C THR A 6 7.59 1.02 -26.61
N LYS A 7 7.62 0.00 -27.49
CA LYS A 7 6.93 -1.29 -27.24
C LYS A 7 7.32 -1.91 -25.89
N PHE A 8 8.58 -1.77 -25.50
CA PHE A 8 9.06 -2.22 -24.20
C PHE A 8 8.42 -1.44 -23.04
N GLN A 9 8.40 -0.10 -23.13
CA GLN A 9 7.77 0.75 -22.11
C GLN A 9 6.27 0.47 -21.98
N GLN A 10 5.56 0.27 -23.09
CA GLN A 10 4.14 -0.10 -23.07
C GLN A 10 3.91 -1.44 -22.35
N LYS A 11 4.75 -2.45 -22.61
CA LYS A 11 4.69 -3.74 -21.92
C LYS A 11 4.96 -3.60 -20.42
N ALA A 12 5.97 -2.83 -20.04
CA ALA A 12 6.30 -2.58 -18.64
C ALA A 12 5.17 -1.83 -17.91
N ILE A 13 4.56 -0.84 -18.54
CA ILE A 13 3.39 -0.11 -17.99
C ILE A 13 2.22 -1.07 -17.80
N LYS A 14 1.91 -1.90 -18.81
CA LYS A 14 0.83 -2.88 -18.73
C LYS A 14 1.08 -3.85 -17.57
N ASN A 15 2.26 -4.48 -17.53
CA ASN A 15 2.62 -5.42 -16.47
C ASN A 15 2.54 -4.79 -15.07
N PHE A 16 2.91 -3.51 -14.93
CA PHE A 16 2.76 -2.81 -13.65
C PHE A 16 1.30 -2.72 -13.22
N TYR A 17 0.38 -2.35 -14.12
CA TYR A 17 -1.05 -2.29 -13.79
C TYR A 17 -1.66 -3.66 -13.56
N ASP A 18 -1.24 -4.67 -14.35
CA ASP A 18 -1.66 -6.07 -14.20
C ASP A 18 -1.26 -6.65 -12.82
N ASN A 19 -0.20 -6.12 -12.18
CA ASN A 19 0.31 -6.58 -10.88
C ASN A 19 0.25 -5.51 -9.79
N LYS A 20 -0.43 -4.37 -10.03
CA LYS A 20 -0.39 -3.18 -9.16
C LYS A 20 -0.87 -3.50 -7.75
N GLU A 21 -1.88 -4.35 -7.67
CA GLU A 21 -2.49 -4.79 -6.43
C GLU A 21 -1.53 -5.67 -5.62
N ALA A 22 -0.96 -6.70 -6.24
CA ALA A 22 0.06 -7.55 -5.61
C ALA A 22 1.28 -6.75 -5.11
N ILE A 23 1.76 -5.78 -5.91
CA ILE A 23 2.84 -4.86 -5.49
C ILE A 23 2.39 -4.01 -4.29
N GLY A 24 1.15 -3.53 -4.29
CA GLY A 24 0.58 -2.77 -3.18
C GLY A 24 0.48 -3.60 -1.88
N ILE A 25 0.01 -4.83 -1.96
CA ILE A 25 -0.09 -5.78 -0.85
C ILE A 25 1.30 -6.09 -0.27
N GLN A 26 2.27 -6.42 -1.13
CA GLN A 26 3.65 -6.65 -0.70
C GLN A 26 4.21 -5.43 0.04
N ARG A 27 4.02 -4.22 -0.53
CA ARG A 27 4.48 -2.98 0.09
C ARG A 27 3.80 -2.72 1.44
N LEU A 28 2.54 -3.08 1.58
CA LEU A 28 1.81 -2.93 2.83
C LEU A 28 2.40 -3.84 3.92
N GLY A 29 2.79 -5.07 3.59
CA GLY A 29 3.45 -6.00 4.51
C GLY A 29 4.81 -5.50 5.02
N GLU A 30 5.61 -4.90 4.14
CA GLU A 30 6.85 -4.21 4.53
C GLU A 30 6.55 -3.07 5.52
N LEU A 31 5.52 -2.27 5.26
CA LEU A 31 5.15 -1.13 6.10
C LEU A 31 4.61 -1.55 7.46
N VAL A 32 3.86 -2.66 7.55
CA VAL A 32 3.44 -3.26 8.83
C VAL A 32 4.67 -3.60 9.67
N THR A 33 5.65 -4.29 9.08
CA THR A 33 6.87 -4.70 9.78
C THR A 33 7.69 -3.48 10.20
N ASP A 34 7.87 -2.52 9.30
CA ASP A 34 8.56 -1.26 9.57
C ASP A 34 7.89 -0.48 10.71
N LEU A 35 6.56 -0.50 10.80
CA LEU A 35 5.83 0.17 11.87
C LEU A 35 6.04 -0.49 13.23
N TYR A 36 6.37 -1.77 13.33
CA TYR A 36 6.75 -2.34 14.64
C TYR A 36 8.14 -1.90 15.10
N LEU A 37 9.01 -1.47 14.18
CA LEU A 37 10.41 -1.11 14.47
C LEU A 37 10.65 0.40 14.50
N ALA A 38 9.78 1.18 13.86
CA ALA A 38 9.96 2.62 13.70
C ALA A 38 9.31 3.42 14.83
N GLU A 39 10.02 4.47 15.25
CA GLU A 39 9.57 5.44 16.26
C GLU A 39 9.64 6.88 15.76
N GLY A 40 9.00 7.81 16.49
CA GLY A 40 9.05 9.24 16.24
C GLY A 40 8.73 9.65 14.79
N LYS A 41 9.60 10.48 14.20
CA LYS A 41 9.41 11.00 12.82
C LYS A 41 9.43 9.90 11.77
N ALA A 42 10.21 8.84 11.99
CA ALA A 42 10.25 7.71 11.06
C ALA A 42 8.91 6.98 11.04
N ARG A 43 8.32 6.72 12.21
CA ARG A 43 6.99 6.11 12.35
C ARG A 43 5.90 6.90 11.62
N ALA A 44 5.88 8.23 11.82
CA ALA A 44 4.92 9.11 11.14
C ALA A 44 5.07 9.04 9.60
N THR A 45 6.30 8.92 9.12
CA THR A 45 6.58 8.75 7.68
C THR A 45 6.07 7.40 7.17
N LYS A 46 6.26 6.32 7.93
CA LYS A 46 5.75 4.98 7.58
C LYS A 46 4.22 4.96 7.56
N TRP A 47 3.55 5.62 8.50
CA TRP A 47 2.09 5.75 8.48
C TRP A 47 1.57 6.51 7.26
N LYS A 48 2.23 7.60 6.87
CA LYS A 48 1.88 8.33 5.65
C LYS A 48 2.02 7.43 4.41
N GLN A 49 3.04 6.58 4.37
CA GLN A 49 3.23 5.62 3.29
C GLN A 49 2.16 4.51 3.33
N ALA A 50 1.81 4.01 4.51
CA ALA A 50 0.78 2.99 4.70
C ALA A 50 -0.60 3.49 4.25
N ALA A 51 -0.97 4.71 4.64
CA ALA A 51 -2.19 5.36 4.18
C ALA A 51 -2.25 5.43 2.65
N GLY A 52 -1.20 5.95 2.00
CA GLY A 52 -1.16 6.05 0.54
C GLY A 52 -1.11 4.70 -0.19
N ALA A 53 -0.65 3.63 0.48
CA ALA A 53 -0.72 2.28 -0.06
C ALA A 53 -2.14 1.71 0.04
N LEU A 54 -2.81 1.87 1.19
CA LEU A 54 -4.22 1.48 1.38
C LEU A 54 -5.14 2.21 0.38
N GLU A 55 -4.94 3.51 0.15
CA GLU A 55 -5.70 4.27 -0.86
C GLU A 55 -5.54 3.70 -2.27
N LYS A 56 -4.32 3.31 -2.65
CA LYS A 56 -4.04 2.71 -3.97
C LYS A 56 -4.64 1.33 -4.16
N LEU A 57 -4.87 0.61 -3.05
CA LEU A 57 -5.57 -0.66 -2.97
C LEU A 57 -7.11 -0.48 -2.86
N GLY A 58 -7.61 0.76 -2.89
CA GLY A 58 -9.05 1.04 -2.90
C GLY A 58 -9.73 0.99 -1.53
N VAL A 59 -8.96 0.95 -0.44
CA VAL A 59 -9.51 1.01 0.92
C VAL A 59 -10.14 2.38 1.17
N LYS A 60 -11.30 2.41 1.83
CA LYS A 60 -12.07 3.64 2.05
C LYS A 60 -11.33 4.56 3.03
N ALA A 61 -11.25 5.86 2.71
CA ALA A 61 -10.58 6.87 3.55
C ALA A 61 -10.98 6.85 5.04
N PRO A 62 -12.26 6.67 5.44
CA PRO A 62 -12.64 6.60 6.85
C PRO A 62 -12.04 5.39 7.60
N GLU A 63 -11.76 4.30 6.90
CA GLU A 63 -11.13 3.10 7.46
C GLU A 63 -9.63 3.34 7.65
N ILE A 64 -8.99 3.93 6.64
CA ILE A 64 -7.58 4.34 6.70
C ILE A 64 -7.35 5.30 7.87
N ASP A 65 -8.18 6.32 8.00
CA ASP A 65 -8.10 7.30 9.07
C ASP A 65 -8.18 6.66 10.45
N LYS A 66 -9.06 5.66 10.64
CA LYS A 66 -9.18 4.95 11.91
C LYS A 66 -7.90 4.20 12.25
N ILE A 67 -7.31 3.50 11.28
CA ILE A 67 -6.07 2.73 11.48
C ILE A 67 -4.91 3.69 11.81
N VAL A 68 -4.75 4.76 11.02
CA VAL A 68 -3.65 5.72 11.17
C VAL A 68 -3.76 6.54 12.45
N LYS A 69 -4.96 7.04 12.80
CA LYS A 69 -5.17 7.85 14.01
C LYS A 69 -4.92 7.06 15.30
N ASN A 70 -5.23 5.78 15.30
CA ASN A 70 -5.03 4.91 16.46
C ASN A 70 -3.57 4.44 16.58
N ASP A 71 -2.71 4.73 15.60
CA ASP A 71 -1.32 4.28 15.57
C ASP A 71 -1.21 2.76 15.82
N ASP A 72 -2.13 1.99 15.25
CA ASP A 72 -2.29 0.56 15.52
C ASP A 72 -1.77 -0.31 14.36
N PRO A 73 -0.50 -0.77 14.41
CA PRO A 73 0.06 -1.65 13.39
C PRO A 73 -0.62 -3.04 13.36
N THR A 74 -1.31 -3.46 14.43
CA THR A 74 -2.08 -4.70 14.45
C THR A 74 -3.34 -4.56 13.59
N ALA A 75 -4.02 -3.43 13.68
CA ALA A 75 -5.17 -3.14 12.82
C ALA A 75 -4.77 -3.09 11.33
N LEU A 76 -3.60 -2.52 11.02
CA LEU A 76 -3.05 -2.54 9.66
C LEU A 76 -2.74 -3.97 9.19
N ALA A 77 -2.15 -4.81 10.04
CA ALA A 77 -1.85 -6.20 9.73
C ALA A 77 -3.12 -7.01 9.44
N LYS A 78 -4.17 -6.84 10.25
CA LYS A 78 -5.48 -7.48 9.99
C LYS A 78 -6.08 -7.01 8.66
N LYS A 79 -5.94 -5.73 8.32
CA LYS A 79 -6.41 -5.22 7.04
C LYS A 79 -5.63 -5.81 5.87
N LEU A 80 -4.32 -6.01 6.02
CA LEU A 80 -3.49 -6.71 5.04
C LEU A 80 -3.98 -8.14 4.81
N GLU A 81 -4.24 -8.91 5.87
CA GLU A 81 -4.74 -10.28 5.78
C GLU A 81 -6.07 -10.35 5.01
N GLN A 82 -7.00 -9.42 5.27
CA GLN A 82 -8.25 -9.33 4.52
C GLN A 82 -8.02 -9.06 3.03
N LEU A 83 -7.15 -8.10 2.71
CA LEU A 83 -6.83 -7.77 1.32
C LEU A 83 -6.15 -8.94 0.60
N MET A 84 -5.32 -9.73 1.29
CA MET A 84 -4.72 -10.94 0.74
C MET A 84 -5.76 -12.03 0.47
N ALA A 85 -6.71 -12.23 1.39
CA ALA A 85 -7.78 -13.21 1.22
C ALA A 85 -8.77 -12.85 0.10
N GLU A 86 -8.94 -11.56 -0.19
CA GLU A 86 -9.77 -11.08 -1.32
C GLU A 86 -9.10 -11.32 -2.69
N GLN A 87 -7.80 -11.66 -2.75
CA GLN A 87 -7.08 -11.99 -3.99
C GLN A 87 -7.17 -13.47 -4.39
N GLU A 88 -7.62 -14.35 -3.49
CA GLU A 88 -7.78 -15.80 -3.72
C GLU A 88 -9.12 -16.14 -4.39
#